data_AF-A0A7K3ZQI5-F1
#
_entry.id   AF-A0A7K3ZQI5-F1
#
_cell.length_a   1.000
_cell.length_b   1.000
_cell.length_c   1.000
_cell.angle_alpha   90.00
_cell.angle_beta   90.00
_cell.angle_gamma   90.00
#
_symmetry.space_group_name_H-M   'P 1'
#
loop_
_entity.id
_entity.type
_entity.pdbx_description
1 polymer ?
#
loop_
_entity_poly.entity_id
_entity_poly.type
_entity_poly.pdbx_seq_one_letter_code
_entity_poly.pdbx_strand_id
1 'polypeptide(L)'
;MENQAVEKPRGSNLSLFIIVAIALFAVAGAVVSLLYPDFIFLISGPTYVTGGALFDAIYVILTLATYALYLIGGAVLVYGAVLVTYRFIQYKVSDPYKPTHSTHFLSNYLTLSLNFFIGAEIIRTVAVRTYEEFALLILVIFSRGLFSLILYLERKWHGLSEEE
;
A
#
# COMPACT_ATOMS: atom_id res chain seq x y z
N MET A 1 23.25 22.45 -28.41
CA MET A 1 22.81 21.07 -28.11
C MET A 1 23.07 20.86 -26.64
N GLU A 2 22.05 21.03 -25.82
CA GLU A 2 22.14 21.10 -24.36
C GLU A 2 22.17 19.67 -23.80
N ASN A 3 23.30 19.29 -23.21
CA ASN A 3 23.48 17.99 -22.58
C ASN A 3 22.75 17.98 -21.24
N GLN A 4 21.56 17.36 -21.19
CA GLN A 4 20.88 17.07 -19.94
C GLN A 4 21.68 16.02 -19.16
N ALA A 5 22.32 16.46 -18.08
CA ALA A 5 22.88 15.57 -17.08
C ALA A 5 21.73 14.81 -16.40
N VAL A 6 21.60 13.53 -16.72
CA VAL A 6 20.70 12.61 -16.02
C VAL A 6 21.19 12.49 -14.59
N GLU A 7 20.52 13.16 -13.66
CA GLU A 7 20.81 13.08 -12.23
C GLU A 7 20.56 11.63 -11.77
N LYS A 8 21.65 10.90 -11.50
CA LYS A 8 21.61 9.51 -11.05
C LYS A 8 20.94 9.48 -9.67
N PRO A 9 19.78 8.81 -9.47
CA PRO A 9 19.12 8.79 -8.18
C PRO A 9 20.06 8.16 -7.17
N ARG A 10 20.44 8.96 -6.16
CA ARG A 10 21.34 8.56 -5.08
C ARG A 10 20.59 7.57 -4.19
N GLY A 11 20.59 6.29 -4.60
CA GLY A 11 20.03 5.20 -3.81
C GLY A 11 20.71 5.17 -2.44
N SER A 12 19.99 5.61 -1.42
CA SER A 12 20.47 5.57 -0.04
C SER A 12 20.71 4.12 0.35
N ASN A 13 21.82 3.82 1.03
CA ASN A 13 22.14 2.46 1.52
C ASN A 13 20.98 1.83 2.31
N LEU A 14 20.10 2.65 2.90
CA LEU A 14 18.90 2.23 3.58
C LEU A 14 17.85 1.59 2.65
N SER A 15 17.60 2.15 1.46
CA SER A 15 16.62 1.58 0.54
C SER A 15 17.09 0.24 -0.02
N LEU A 16 18.38 0.13 -0.31
CA LEU A 16 18.98 -1.12 -0.77
C LEU A 16 18.92 -2.20 0.33
N PHE A 17 19.20 -1.83 1.59
CA PHE A 17 19.05 -2.74 2.73
C PHE A 17 17.61 -3.24 2.89
N ILE A 18 16.61 -2.35 2.79
CA ILE A 18 15.19 -2.74 2.91
C ILE A 18 14.78 -3.70 1.79
N ILE A 19 15.17 -3.42 0.54
CA ILE A 19 14.85 -4.29 -0.60
C ILE A 19 15.49 -5.68 -0.42
N VAL A 20 16.75 -5.73 -0.02
CA VAL A 20 17.47 -7.00 0.21
C VAL A 20 16.86 -7.77 1.37
N ALA A 21 16.47 -7.11 2.46
CA ALA A 21 15.81 -7.74 3.60
C ALA A 21 14.46 -8.36 3.22
N ILE A 22 13.63 -7.65 2.44
CA ILE A 22 12.36 -8.17 1.93
C ILE A 22 12.60 -9.39 1.03
N ALA A 23 13.57 -9.31 0.12
CA ALA A 23 13.91 -10.42 -0.78
C ALA A 23 14.39 -11.66 0.01
N LEU A 24 15.26 -11.46 1.01
CA LEU A 24 15.73 -12.55 1.87
C LEU A 24 14.58 -13.19 2.65
N PHE A 25 13.68 -12.40 3.23
CA PHE A 25 12.50 -12.93 3.93
C PHE A 25 11.59 -13.74 3.00
N ALA A 26 11.37 -13.27 1.77
CA ALA A 26 10.57 -14.01 0.79
C ALA A 26 11.21 -15.35 0.40
N VAL A 27 12.53 -15.37 0.15
CA VAL A 27 13.27 -16.59 -0.18
C VAL A 27 13.31 -17.54 1.00
N ALA A 28 13.58 -17.05 2.21
CA ALA A 28 13.57 -17.87 3.42
C ALA A 28 12.18 -18.49 3.66
N GLY A 29 11.10 -17.72 3.49
CA GLY A 29 9.74 -18.23 3.57
C GLY A 29 9.46 -19.36 2.58
N ALA A 30 9.90 -19.22 1.32
CA ALA A 30 9.77 -20.25 0.30
C ALA A 30 10.57 -21.53 0.62
N VAL A 31 11.78 -21.39 1.19
CA VAL A 31 12.60 -22.54 1.60
C VAL A 31 11.96 -23.24 2.81
N VAL A 32 11.49 -22.49 3.81
CA VAL A 32 10.80 -23.05 4.98
C VAL A 32 9.53 -23.78 4.57
N SER A 33 8.77 -23.27 3.60
CA SER A 33 7.57 -23.96 3.11
C SER A 33 7.87 -25.30 2.41
N LEU A 34 9.05 -25.45 1.81
CA LEU A 34 9.48 -26.72 1.22
C LEU A 34 9.89 -27.75 2.29
N LEU A 35 10.45 -27.28 3.42
CA LEU A 35 10.92 -28.13 4.51
C LEU A 35 9.80 -28.52 5.48
N TYR A 36 8.81 -27.64 5.66
CA TYR A 36 7.72 -27.81 6.63
C TYR A 36 6.37 -27.53 5.95
N PRO A 37 5.66 -28.55 5.45
CA PRO A 37 4.37 -28.35 4.77
C PRO A 37 3.29 -27.74 5.69
N ASP A 38 3.36 -27.98 7.00
CA ASP A 38 2.45 -27.36 8.00
C ASP A 38 2.62 -25.84 8.12
N PHE A 39 3.80 -25.31 7.74
CA PHE A 39 4.05 -23.86 7.74
C PHE A 39 3.10 -23.14 6.79
N ILE A 40 2.77 -23.75 5.65
CA ILE A 40 1.84 -23.16 4.68
C ILE A 40 0.47 -22.99 5.33
N PHE A 41 -0.05 -24.04 5.97
CA PHE A 41 -1.35 -23.99 6.64
C PHE A 41 -1.42 -22.94 7.76
N LEU A 42 -0.29 -22.67 8.44
CA LEU A 42 -0.20 -21.62 9.47
C LEU A 42 -0.33 -20.20 8.90
N ILE A 43 0.31 -19.92 7.75
CA ILE A 43 0.33 -18.56 7.17
C ILE A 43 -0.84 -18.28 6.23
N SER A 44 -1.47 -19.31 5.66
CA SER A 44 -2.59 -19.14 4.72
C SER A 44 -3.95 -19.57 5.25
N GLY A 45 -4.01 -20.26 6.39
CA GLY A 45 -5.25 -20.78 6.93
C GLY A 45 -5.83 -21.96 6.13
N PRO A 46 -7.07 -22.38 6.44
CA PRO A 46 -7.64 -23.65 5.95
C PRO A 46 -8.08 -23.64 4.48
N THR A 47 -7.99 -22.51 3.79
CA THR A 47 -8.46 -22.35 2.40
C THR A 47 -7.40 -22.71 1.35
N TYR A 48 -6.20 -23.09 1.78
CA TYR A 48 -5.12 -23.48 0.88
C TYR A 48 -5.33 -24.89 0.30
N VAL A 49 -5.15 -25.02 -1.02
CA VAL A 49 -5.24 -26.27 -1.77
C VAL A 49 -3.85 -26.58 -2.32
N THR A 50 -3.30 -27.75 -1.95
CA THR A 50 -1.93 -28.14 -2.33
C THR A 50 -1.88 -28.45 -3.84
N GLY A 51 -0.92 -27.84 -4.54
CA GLY A 51 -0.79 -27.94 -5.99
C GLY A 51 0.56 -28.51 -6.47
N GLY A 52 1.48 -28.76 -5.52
CA GLY A 52 2.85 -29.22 -5.78
C GLY A 52 3.88 -28.16 -5.39
N ALA A 53 5.12 -28.60 -5.12
CA ALA A 53 6.17 -27.78 -4.48
C ALA A 53 6.41 -26.39 -5.11
N LEU A 54 6.33 -26.29 -6.44
CA LEU A 54 6.52 -25.01 -7.14
C LEU A 54 5.33 -24.07 -6.98
N PHE A 55 4.10 -24.59 -7.01
CA PHE A 55 2.89 -23.79 -6.75
C PHE A 55 2.84 -23.31 -5.30
N ASP A 56 3.28 -24.16 -4.38
CA ASP A 56 3.32 -23.89 -2.95
C ASP A 56 4.33 -22.78 -2.64
N ALA A 57 5.53 -22.86 -3.22
CA ALA A 57 6.53 -21.80 -3.10
C ALA A 57 6.05 -20.46 -3.67
N ILE A 58 5.42 -20.46 -4.85
CA ILE A 58 4.85 -19.24 -5.46
C ILE A 58 3.78 -18.65 -4.55
N TYR A 59 2.87 -19.49 -4.03
CA TYR A 59 1.78 -19.04 -3.17
C TYR A 59 2.29 -18.38 -1.88
N VAL A 60 3.32 -18.96 -1.25
CA VAL A 60 3.96 -18.40 -0.06
C VAL A 60 4.62 -17.05 -0.36
N ILE A 61 5.36 -16.94 -1.47
CA ILE A 61 5.99 -15.68 -1.87
C ILE A 61 4.93 -14.58 -2.10
N LEU A 62 3.86 -14.90 -2.83
CA LEU A 62 2.78 -13.95 -3.09
C LEU A 62 2.09 -13.53 -1.78
N THR A 63 1.84 -14.46 -0.88
CA THR A 63 1.21 -14.21 0.43
C THR A 63 2.08 -13.28 1.29
N LEU A 64 3.39 -13.55 1.36
CA LEU A 64 4.32 -12.69 2.09
C LEU A 64 4.42 -11.30 1.48
N ALA A 65 4.44 -11.20 0.14
CA ALA A 65 4.44 -9.92 -0.56
C ALA A 65 3.17 -9.11 -0.26
N THR A 66 1.99 -9.76 -0.25
CA THR A 66 0.72 -9.12 0.15
C THR A 66 0.79 -8.57 1.56
N TYR A 67 1.26 -9.35 2.54
CA TYR A 67 1.39 -8.87 3.92
C TYR A 67 2.41 -7.73 4.07
N ALA A 68 3.53 -7.80 3.36
CA ALA A 68 4.49 -6.71 3.34
C ALA A 68 3.87 -5.41 2.79
N LEU A 69 3.09 -5.48 1.71
CA LEU A 69 2.40 -4.32 1.15
C LEU A 69 1.33 -3.76 2.09
N TYR A 70 0.54 -4.60 2.78
CA TYR A 70 -0.39 -4.12 3.81
C TYR A 70 0.35 -3.43 4.96
N LEU A 71 1.47 -3.98 5.41
CA LEU A 71 2.24 -3.42 6.50
C LEU A 71 2.84 -2.07 6.11
N ILE A 72 3.45 -1.96 4.93
CA ILE A 72 4.00 -0.71 4.40
C ILE A 72 2.88 0.31 4.17
N GLY A 73 1.79 -0.08 3.52
CA GLY A 73 0.64 0.78 3.27
C GLY A 73 0.02 1.32 4.56
N GLY A 74 -0.13 0.46 5.58
CA GLY A 74 -0.60 0.84 6.91
C GLY A 74 0.37 1.76 7.63
N ALA A 75 1.67 1.46 7.59
CA ALA A 75 2.70 2.30 8.22
C ALA A 75 2.74 3.71 7.61
N VAL A 76 2.66 3.82 6.28
CA VAL A 76 2.60 5.11 5.59
C VAL A 76 1.34 5.89 5.97
N LEU A 77 0.18 5.22 6.06
CA LEU A 77 -1.08 5.85 6.48
C LEU A 77 -0.97 6.43 7.89
N VAL A 78 -0.54 5.61 8.84
CA VAL A 78 -0.41 6.00 10.26
C VAL A 78 0.61 7.12 10.40
N TYR A 79 1.77 7.00 9.77
CA TYR A 79 2.80 8.03 9.78
C TYR A 79 2.29 9.36 9.21
N GLY A 80 1.64 9.32 8.05
CA GLY A 80 1.06 10.50 7.41
C GLY A 80 -0.01 11.16 8.28
N ALA A 81 -0.91 10.36 8.86
CA ALA A 81 -1.98 10.85 9.74
C ALA A 81 -1.43 11.51 11.01
N VAL A 82 -0.44 10.89 11.66
CA VAL A 82 0.21 11.44 12.87
C VAL A 82 0.94 12.74 12.55
N LEU A 83 1.75 12.76 11.48
CA LEU A 83 2.54 13.93 11.10
C LEU A 83 1.66 15.15 10.77
N VAL A 84 0.59 14.93 10.00
CA VAL A 84 -0.36 15.98 9.61
C VAL A 84 -1.13 16.48 10.83
N THR A 85 -1.59 15.57 11.71
CA THR A 85 -2.28 15.92 12.95
C THR A 85 -1.38 16.75 13.86
N TYR A 86 -0.12 16.33 14.04
CA TYR A 86 0.86 17.05 14.84
C TYR A 86 1.09 18.47 14.32
N ARG A 87 1.31 18.61 13.00
CA ARG A 87 1.46 19.93 12.36
C ARG A 87 0.21 20.79 12.53
N PHE A 88 -0.97 20.20 12.31
CA PHE A 88 -2.23 20.91 12.47
C PHE A 88 -2.41 21.47 13.89
N ILE A 89 -2.12 20.66 14.91
CA ILE A 89 -2.17 21.08 16.32
C ILE A 89 -1.17 22.22 16.57
N GLN A 90 0.09 22.08 16.14
CA GLN A 90 1.10 23.13 16.32
C GLN A 90 0.68 24.46 15.69
N TYR A 91 0.22 24.44 14.43
CA TYR A 91 -0.18 25.66 13.74
C TYR A 91 -1.41 26.32 14.39
N LYS A 92 -2.39 25.52 14.82
CA LYS A 92 -3.62 26.05 15.45
C LYS A 92 -3.38 26.59 16.86
N VAL A 93 -2.42 26.04 17.59
CA VAL A 93 -1.99 26.55 18.91
C VAL A 93 -1.14 27.82 18.77
N SER A 94 -0.32 27.94 17.73
CA SER A 94 0.52 29.12 17.53
C SER A 94 -0.18 30.32 16.87
N ASP A 95 -1.17 30.10 16.00
CA ASP A 95 -1.84 31.20 15.28
C ASP A 95 -3.23 30.76 14.76
N PRO A 96 -4.34 31.12 15.42
CA PRO A 96 -5.68 30.59 15.11
C PRO A 96 -6.22 30.93 13.71
N TYR A 97 -5.68 31.96 13.06
CA TYR A 97 -6.23 32.54 11.82
C TYR A 97 -5.41 32.26 10.56
N LYS A 98 -4.32 31.47 10.63
CA LYS A 98 -3.54 31.13 9.43
C LYS A 98 -4.14 29.98 8.63
N PRO A 99 -4.32 30.12 7.30
CA PRO A 99 -4.75 29.02 6.46
C PRO A 99 -3.70 27.90 6.51
N THR A 100 -4.14 26.70 6.85
CA THR A 100 -3.23 25.57 7.08
C THR A 100 -3.09 24.74 5.80
N HIS A 101 -1.90 24.72 5.18
CA HIS A 101 -1.58 23.85 4.02
C HIS A 101 -1.51 22.33 4.34
N SER A 102 -1.91 21.91 5.55
CA SER A 102 -1.76 20.53 6.06
C SER A 102 -2.63 19.52 5.31
N THR A 103 -3.75 19.96 4.72
CA THR A 103 -4.68 19.11 3.96
C THR A 103 -4.04 18.51 2.70
N HIS A 104 -3.17 19.25 2.01
CA HIS A 104 -2.45 18.77 0.82
C HIS A 104 -1.48 17.62 1.18
N PHE A 105 -0.75 17.75 2.29
CA PHE A 105 0.16 16.70 2.76
C PHE A 105 -0.59 15.43 3.14
N LEU A 106 -1.74 15.55 3.81
CA LEU A 106 -2.57 14.40 4.16
C LEU A 106 -3.05 13.63 2.94
N SER A 107 -3.56 14.36 1.93
CA SER A 107 -4.04 13.76 0.68
C SER A 107 -2.96 12.93 -0.01
N ASN A 108 -1.71 13.40 0.02
CA ASN A 108 -0.60 12.71 -0.63
C ASN A 108 -0.23 11.39 0.08
N TYR A 109 -0.13 11.40 1.42
CA TYR A 109 0.13 10.17 2.20
C TYR A 109 -1.03 9.17 2.12
N LEU A 110 -2.27 9.67 2.12
CA LEU A 110 -3.46 8.82 1.98
C LEU A 110 -3.49 8.11 0.61
N THR A 111 -3.20 8.86 -0.46
CA THR A 111 -3.15 8.31 -1.83
C THR A 111 -2.02 7.29 -1.97
N LEU A 112 -0.84 7.56 -1.41
CA LEU A 112 0.29 6.63 -1.44
C LEU A 112 -0.04 5.32 -0.70
N SER A 113 -0.65 5.41 0.50
CA SER A 113 -1.10 4.24 1.26
C SER A 113 -2.14 3.41 0.48
N LEU A 114 -3.10 4.09 -0.17
CA LEU A 114 -4.11 3.43 -0.99
C LEU A 114 -3.49 2.65 -2.15
N ASN A 115 -2.47 3.20 -2.81
CA ASN A 115 -1.76 2.48 -3.88
C ASN A 115 -1.10 1.19 -3.38
N PHE A 116 -0.52 1.19 -2.18
CA PHE A 116 0.03 -0.03 -1.57
C PHE A 116 -1.06 -1.05 -1.23
N PHE A 117 -2.20 -0.61 -0.70
CA PHE A 117 -3.33 -1.50 -0.42
C PHE A 117 -3.92 -2.10 -1.70
N ILE A 118 -4.08 -1.30 -2.77
CA ILE A 118 -4.54 -1.83 -4.06
C ILE A 118 -3.54 -2.86 -4.60
N GLY A 119 -2.23 -2.59 -4.51
CA GLY A 119 -1.21 -3.56 -4.88
C GLY A 119 -1.30 -4.86 -4.10
N ALA A 120 -1.52 -4.78 -2.78
CA ALA A 120 -1.70 -5.95 -1.92
C ALA A 120 -2.91 -6.79 -2.32
N GLU A 121 -4.04 -6.13 -2.61
CA GLU A 121 -5.28 -6.78 -3.05
C GLU A 121 -5.11 -7.46 -4.42
N ILE A 122 -4.45 -6.80 -5.38
CA ILE A 122 -4.17 -7.40 -6.70
C ILE A 122 -3.36 -8.68 -6.54
N ILE A 123 -2.26 -8.65 -5.78
CA ILE A 123 -1.43 -9.85 -5.54
C ILE A 123 -2.25 -10.96 -4.88
N ARG A 124 -3.08 -10.60 -3.89
CA ARG A 124 -3.92 -11.56 -3.15
C ARG A 124 -4.91 -12.28 -4.07
N THR A 125 -5.52 -11.58 -5.04
CA THR A 125 -6.41 -12.24 -6.02
C THR A 125 -5.71 -13.16 -7.00
N VAL A 126 -4.45 -12.87 -7.33
CA VAL A 126 -3.66 -13.79 -8.16
C VAL A 126 -3.28 -15.04 -7.35
N ALA A 127 -3.09 -14.89 -6.04
CA ALA A 127 -2.78 -16.00 -5.14
C ALA A 127 -4.01 -16.88 -4.82
N VAL A 128 -5.19 -16.28 -4.59
CA VAL A 128 -6.42 -17.00 -4.26
C VAL A 128 -7.37 -17.03 -5.46
N ARG A 129 -7.47 -18.19 -6.12
CA ARG A 129 -8.26 -18.39 -7.34
C ARG A 129 -9.75 -18.68 -7.09
N THR A 130 -10.36 -18.14 -6.04
CA THR A 130 -11.79 -18.36 -5.76
C THR A 130 -12.64 -17.20 -6.29
N TYR A 131 -13.76 -17.51 -6.92
CA TYR A 131 -14.65 -16.52 -7.55
C TYR A 131 -15.25 -15.53 -6.53
N GLU A 132 -15.52 -16.01 -5.30
CA GLU A 132 -16.10 -15.20 -4.23
C GLU A 132 -15.13 -14.13 -3.71
N GLU A 133 -13.86 -14.48 -3.50
CA GLU A 133 -12.85 -13.52 -3.05
C GLU A 133 -12.54 -12.49 -4.15
N PHE A 134 -12.51 -12.91 -5.41
CA PHE A 134 -12.35 -12.01 -6.55
C PHE A 134 -13.51 -11.00 -6.66
N ALA A 135 -14.75 -11.43 -6.42
CA ALA A 135 -15.92 -10.55 -6.45
C ALA A 135 -15.91 -9.51 -5.31
N LEU A 136 -15.57 -9.92 -4.09
CA LEU A 136 -15.41 -9.00 -2.95
C LEU A 136 -14.31 -7.96 -3.21
N LEU A 137 -13.23 -8.37 -3.88
CA LEU A 137 -12.12 -7.49 -4.18
C LEU A 137 -12.47 -6.43 -5.22
N ILE A 138 -13.14 -6.82 -6.30
CA ILE A 138 -13.67 -5.88 -7.29
C ILE A 138 -14.62 -4.89 -6.62
N LEU A 139 -15.50 -5.35 -5.73
CA LEU A 139 -16.41 -4.49 -4.99
C LEU A 139 -15.65 -3.45 -4.14
N VAL A 140 -14.60 -3.87 -3.42
CA VAL A 140 -13.79 -2.97 -2.58
C VAL A 140 -13.02 -1.95 -3.42
N ILE A 141 -12.37 -2.38 -4.52
CA ILE A 141 -11.65 -1.48 -5.42
C ILE A 141 -12.63 -0.48 -6.07
N PHE A 142 -13.77 -0.97 -6.57
CA PHE A 142 -14.79 -0.14 -7.19
C PHE A 142 -15.38 0.87 -6.19
N SER A 143 -15.70 0.43 -4.97
CA SER A 143 -16.20 1.31 -3.90
C SER A 143 -15.20 2.41 -3.57
N ARG A 144 -13.91 2.09 -3.47
CA ARG A 144 -12.84 3.08 -3.23
C ARG A 144 -12.67 4.06 -4.40
N GLY A 145 -12.72 3.57 -5.63
CA GLY A 145 -12.69 4.42 -6.83
C GLY A 145 -13.90 5.36 -6.89
N LEU A 146 -15.08 4.85 -6.55
CA LEU A 146 -16.32 5.63 -6.51
C LEU A 146 -16.28 6.70 -5.43
N PHE A 147 -15.86 6.38 -4.20
CA PHE A 147 -15.71 7.38 -3.13
C PHE A 147 -14.68 8.45 -3.49
N SER A 148 -13.53 8.06 -4.07
CA SER A 148 -12.52 9.01 -4.53
C SER A 148 -13.06 9.90 -5.65
N LEU A 149 -13.86 9.36 -6.56
CA LEU A 149 -14.49 10.11 -7.64
C LEU A 149 -15.53 11.10 -7.10
N ILE A 150 -16.37 10.67 -6.15
CA ILE A 150 -17.37 11.53 -5.51
C ILE A 150 -16.68 12.71 -4.82
N LEU A 151 -15.64 12.45 -4.01
CA LEU A 151 -14.88 13.50 -3.33
C LEU A 151 -14.16 14.45 -4.30
N TYR A 152 -13.67 13.91 -5.42
CA TYR A 152 -13.07 14.71 -6.48
C TYR A 152 -14.10 15.64 -7.13
N LEU A 153 -15.29 15.11 -7.44
CA LEU A 153 -16.38 15.90 -8.01
C LEU A 153 -16.91 16.93 -7.02
N GLU A 154 -17.11 16.56 -5.75
CA GLU A 154 -17.51 17.48 -4.68
C GLU A 154 -16.54 18.66 -4.59
N ARG A 155 -15.23 18.39 -4.55
CA ARG A 155 -14.20 19.45 -4.52
C ARG A 155 -14.23 20.32 -5.78
N LYS A 156 -14.43 19.74 -6.95
CA LYS A 156 -14.48 20.48 -8.22
C LYS A 156 -15.72 21.37 -8.32
N TRP A 157 -16.87 20.90 -7.84
CA TRP A 157 -18.12 21.64 -7.88
C TRP A 157 -18.18 22.73 -6.79
N HIS A 158 -17.70 22.47 -5.58
CA HIS A 158 -17.64 23.47 -4.51
C HIS A 158 -16.46 24.45 -4.62
N GLY A 159 -15.41 24.10 -5.36
CA GLY A 159 -14.29 25.02 -5.66
C GLY A 159 -14.61 26.07 -6.73
N LEU A 160 -15.75 25.95 -7.43
CA LEU A 160 -16.20 26.92 -8.44
C LEU A 160 -17.13 28.01 -7.86
N SER A 161 -17.47 27.95 -6.56
CA SER A 161 -18.40 28.90 -5.93
C SER A 161 -17.71 29.98 -5.07
N GLU A 162 -16.37 30.08 -5.07
CA GLU A 162 -15.63 31.13 -4.35
C GLU A 162 -15.00 32.20 -5.28
N GLU A 163 -15.28 32.18 -6.60
CA GLU A 163 -14.78 33.19 -7.57
C GLU A 163 -15.86 34.09 -8.20
N GLU A 164 -17.04 34.25 -7.56
CA GLU A 164 -18.02 35.29 -7.95
C GLU A 164 -18.39 36.22 -6.79
#